data_AF-A0A7K2XJB5-F1
#
_entry.id   AF-A0A7K2XJB5-F1
#
_cell.length_a   1.000
_cell.length_b   1.000
_cell.length_c   1.000
_cell.angle_alpha   90.00
_cell.angle_beta   90.00
_cell.angle_gamma   90.00
#
_symmetry.space_group_name_H-M   'P 1'
#
loop_
_entity.id
_entity.type
_entity.pdbx_description
1 polymer ?
#
loop_
_entity_poly.entity_id
_entity_poly.type
_entity_poly.pdbx_seq_one_letter_code
_entity_poly.pdbx_strand_id
1 'polypeptide(L)'
;GSAQVFPDHVVSPLDGLAAALPEGALTYAVGADPSDEPAPAGQGFALRARCRDAAGNLLGEGSLPGGQVQWIGDDLPEGVTHEALASVEVVGTFTPRETGEHSFGTRGLGAFVLTVAGGTVFDGVQAMGSETDPFEAFFGSPVERARVPLTAGETVEVSLLHTLDEEFAAPLPVVAFSLVHLGPRRDPDELIAEAVEEARAADTAVVVVATTERVESEGFDRTDLALPGRQDDLVRAVAAANPNTVVVVNAGSPVEMPWREDVAAVLLTWFPGQEGGAALADVLTGAEEPGGRLPTTWPAVLADAPVTDVVPVDGELAYAEGPFIGYRAWDRSGRTPAYAFGHGLGYTTWSYDSLVAGPDTATVRITNTGDRPGRETVQVYLAPAPSSGAVERPARVLAGFASVAAGPGETVETAIALSRRAFEVWDEEKDDWTFVPGAYEVRAAHSLDDVRLTVALEID
;
A
#
# COMPACT_ATOMS: atom_id res chain seq x y z
N GLY A 1 -5.32 -4.82 -8.33
CA GLY A 1 -6.45 -4.22 -9.07
C GLY A 1 -5.98 -3.44 -10.29
N SER A 2 -6.86 -2.65 -10.90
CA SER A 2 -6.66 -1.89 -12.15
C SER A 2 -5.51 -0.88 -12.13
N ALA A 3 -5.10 -0.42 -10.95
CA ALA A 3 -3.95 0.48 -10.79
C ALA A 3 -2.57 -0.21 -10.90
N GLN A 4 -2.53 -1.54 -11.03
CA GLN A 4 -1.28 -2.29 -11.13
C GLN A 4 -0.55 -1.98 -12.44
N VAL A 5 0.77 -1.79 -12.33
CA VAL A 5 1.67 -1.58 -13.48
C VAL A 5 2.74 -2.66 -13.45
N PHE A 6 3.16 -3.14 -14.63
CA PHE A 6 4.26 -4.09 -14.80
C PHE A 6 5.51 -3.33 -15.23
N PRO A 7 6.40 -2.93 -14.29
CA PRO A 7 7.61 -2.19 -14.65
C PRO A 7 8.66 -3.11 -15.29
N ASP A 8 9.61 -2.52 -16.02
CA ASP A 8 10.73 -3.25 -16.63
C ASP A 8 11.61 -3.94 -15.57
N HIS A 9 11.72 -3.34 -14.38
CA HIS A 9 12.43 -3.90 -13.23
C HIS A 9 11.83 -3.38 -11.91
N VAL A 10 12.21 -4.02 -10.81
CA VAL A 10 11.91 -3.57 -9.44
C VAL A 10 13.16 -3.76 -8.58
N VAL A 11 13.59 -2.72 -7.88
CA VAL A 11 14.67 -2.79 -6.90
C VAL A 11 14.10 -3.17 -5.55
N SER A 12 14.45 -4.35 -5.03
CA SER A 12 14.02 -4.77 -3.70
C SER A 12 14.71 -3.95 -2.60
N PRO A 13 14.12 -3.82 -1.39
CA PRO A 13 14.80 -3.24 -0.23
C PRO A 13 16.21 -3.80 0.02
N LEU A 14 16.38 -5.12 -0.14
CA LEU A 14 17.66 -5.79 0.05
C LEU A 14 18.66 -5.39 -1.03
N ASP A 15 18.26 -5.35 -2.30
CA ASP A 15 19.13 -4.96 -3.41
C ASP A 15 19.57 -3.50 -3.30
N GLY A 16 18.64 -2.61 -2.91
CA GLY A 16 18.94 -1.20 -2.69
C GLY A 16 19.96 -0.99 -1.58
N LEU A 17 19.77 -1.65 -0.42
CA LEU A 17 20.72 -1.59 0.69
C LEU A 17 22.07 -2.23 0.32
N ALA A 18 22.08 -3.36 -0.39
CA ALA A 18 23.30 -4.03 -0.82
C ALA A 18 24.12 -3.17 -1.80
N ALA A 19 23.46 -2.35 -2.63
CA ALA A 19 24.12 -1.41 -3.51
C ALA A 19 24.70 -0.19 -2.75
N ALA A 20 24.03 0.25 -1.68
CA ALA A 20 24.43 1.43 -0.91
C ALA A 20 25.49 1.14 0.17
N LEU A 21 25.58 -0.09 0.66
CA LEU A 21 26.45 -0.46 1.78
C LEU A 21 27.70 -1.24 1.32
N PRO A 22 28.80 -1.22 2.11
CA PRO A 22 29.99 -1.99 1.80
C PRO A 22 29.72 -3.51 1.72
N GLU A 23 30.50 -4.21 0.91
CA GLU A 23 30.42 -5.68 0.81
C GLU A 23 30.58 -6.33 2.20
N GLY A 24 29.68 -7.27 2.52
CA GLY A 24 29.65 -7.97 3.80
C GLY A 24 29.01 -7.20 4.96
N ALA A 25 28.47 -5.99 4.73
CA ALA A 25 27.77 -5.21 5.75
C ALA A 25 26.32 -5.69 6.03
N LEU A 26 25.79 -6.59 5.21
CA LEU A 26 24.41 -7.07 5.30
C LEU A 26 24.36 -8.59 5.44
N THR A 27 23.49 -9.02 6.35
CA THR A 27 22.91 -10.37 6.37
C THR A 27 21.40 -10.27 6.15
N TYR A 28 20.76 -11.38 5.82
CA TYR A 28 19.33 -11.42 5.50
C TYR A 28 18.69 -12.70 6.03
N ALA A 29 17.54 -12.52 6.67
CA ALA A 29 16.62 -13.59 7.05
C ALA A 29 15.19 -13.14 6.71
N VAL A 30 14.34 -14.09 6.31
CA VAL A 30 12.94 -13.82 5.92
C VAL A 30 12.12 -13.35 7.13
N GLY A 31 12.32 -13.98 8.29
CA GLY A 31 11.60 -13.64 9.52
C GLY A 31 10.13 -14.08 9.53
N ALA A 32 9.29 -13.43 8.75
CA ALA A 32 7.88 -13.76 8.63
C ALA A 32 7.41 -13.53 7.19
N ASP A 33 6.82 -14.55 6.58
CA ASP A 33 6.20 -14.41 5.27
C ASP A 33 4.74 -13.94 5.44
N PRO A 34 4.36 -12.75 4.94
CA PRO A 34 2.97 -12.29 4.95
C PRO A 34 2.07 -13.04 3.96
N SER A 35 2.67 -13.82 3.04
CA SER A 35 1.98 -14.55 1.98
C SER A 35 1.77 -16.00 2.40
N ASP A 36 0.64 -16.27 3.04
CA ASP A 36 0.21 -17.62 3.37
C ASP A 36 -0.63 -18.28 2.26
N GLU A 37 -0.58 -17.73 1.04
CA GLU A 37 -1.35 -18.20 -0.11
C GLU A 37 -0.51 -18.32 -1.38
N PRO A 38 -0.89 -19.21 -2.32
CA PRO A 38 -0.24 -19.30 -3.62
C PRO A 38 -0.36 -18.00 -4.44
N ALA A 39 0.77 -17.48 -4.92
CA ALA A 39 0.82 -16.30 -5.79
C ALA A 39 0.97 -16.70 -7.27
N PRO A 40 0.71 -15.82 -8.25
CA PRO A 40 0.98 -16.11 -9.65
C PRO A 40 2.40 -16.64 -9.86
N ALA A 41 2.51 -17.78 -10.54
CA ALA A 41 3.76 -18.52 -10.70
C ALA A 41 4.82 -17.66 -11.43
N GLY A 42 5.88 -17.26 -10.75
CA GLY A 42 6.91 -16.38 -11.33
C GLY A 42 8.29 -17.00 -11.24
N GLN A 43 8.90 -16.91 -10.05
CA GLN A 43 10.29 -17.31 -9.86
C GLN A 43 10.51 -18.81 -10.10
N GLY A 44 11.49 -19.15 -10.96
CA GLY A 44 11.79 -20.54 -11.31
C GLY A 44 10.89 -21.13 -12.40
N PHE A 45 9.91 -20.36 -12.89
CA PHE A 45 9.05 -20.75 -14.01
C PHE A 45 9.53 -20.14 -15.33
N ALA A 46 9.35 -20.88 -16.41
CA ALA A 46 9.48 -20.38 -17.78
C ALA A 46 8.20 -20.72 -18.53
N LEU A 47 7.33 -19.72 -18.71
CA LEU A 47 5.94 -19.90 -19.15
C LEU A 47 5.67 -19.19 -20.47
N ARG A 48 4.72 -19.74 -21.22
CA ARG A 48 4.12 -19.15 -22.41
C ARG A 48 2.63 -19.44 -22.45
N ALA A 49 1.88 -18.57 -23.12
CA ALA A 49 0.50 -18.82 -23.46
C ALA A 49 0.40 -19.49 -24.83
N ARG A 50 -0.49 -20.47 -24.96
CA ARG A 50 -0.97 -21.00 -26.25
C ARG A 50 -2.46 -20.79 -26.37
N CYS A 51 -2.87 -20.06 -27.40
CA CYS A 51 -4.27 -19.73 -27.67
C CYS A 51 -4.82 -20.66 -28.75
N ARG A 52 -5.98 -21.26 -28.54
CA ARG A 52 -6.58 -22.20 -29.50
C ARG A 52 -8.03 -21.89 -29.80
N ASP A 53 -8.45 -22.24 -31.02
CA ASP A 53 -9.85 -22.23 -31.43
C ASP A 53 -10.63 -23.45 -30.89
N ALA A 54 -11.94 -23.47 -31.13
CA ALA A 54 -12.83 -24.56 -30.70
C ALA A 54 -12.51 -25.92 -31.37
N ALA A 55 -11.76 -25.92 -32.48
CA ALA A 55 -11.29 -27.14 -33.14
C ALA A 55 -9.90 -27.60 -32.61
N GLY A 56 -9.29 -26.83 -31.70
CA GLY A 56 -7.98 -27.10 -31.12
C GLY A 56 -6.80 -26.59 -31.94
N ASN A 57 -7.04 -25.85 -33.04
CA ASN A 57 -5.98 -25.26 -33.84
C ASN A 57 -5.32 -24.12 -33.07
N LEU A 58 -3.99 -24.00 -33.20
CA LEU A 58 -3.24 -22.90 -32.59
C LEU A 58 -3.53 -21.60 -33.33
N LEU A 59 -4.03 -20.60 -32.61
CA LEU A 59 -4.26 -19.24 -33.11
C LEU A 59 -3.01 -18.37 -32.93
N GLY A 60 -2.35 -18.49 -31.77
CA GLY A 60 -1.17 -17.71 -31.42
C GLY A 60 -0.49 -18.22 -30.17
N GLU A 61 0.77 -17.83 -29.98
CA GLU A 61 1.53 -18.08 -28.75
C GLU A 61 2.37 -16.86 -28.36
N GLY A 62 2.66 -16.71 -27.07
CA GLY A 62 3.46 -15.61 -26.54
C GLY A 62 4.12 -15.99 -25.23
N SER A 63 5.30 -15.43 -24.94
CA SER A 63 5.94 -15.60 -23.64
C SER A 63 5.10 -14.93 -22.55
N LEU A 64 5.06 -15.53 -21.36
CA LEU A 64 4.47 -14.90 -20.19
C LEU A 64 5.57 -14.61 -19.16
N PRO A 65 5.58 -13.43 -18.52
CA PRO A 65 6.51 -13.13 -17.43
C PRO A 65 6.21 -13.94 -16.16
N GLY A 66 5.01 -14.52 -16.06
CA GLY A 66 4.59 -15.37 -14.95
C GLY A 66 3.29 -16.11 -15.27
N GLY A 67 2.66 -16.67 -14.24
CA GLY A 67 1.46 -17.49 -14.35
C GLY A 67 0.18 -16.69 -14.53
N GLN A 68 0.23 -15.36 -14.50
CA GLN A 68 -0.91 -14.47 -14.67
C GLN A 68 -1.19 -14.19 -16.14
N VAL A 69 -2.43 -14.40 -16.55
CA VAL A 69 -3.00 -13.95 -17.81
C VAL A 69 -4.03 -12.87 -17.49
N GLN A 70 -3.84 -11.68 -18.03
CA GLN A 70 -4.76 -10.56 -17.90
C GLN A 70 -4.73 -9.77 -19.20
N TRP A 71 -5.65 -10.09 -20.11
CA TRP A 71 -5.77 -9.46 -21.42
C TRP A 71 -7.11 -8.76 -21.53
N ILE A 72 -7.08 -7.45 -21.79
CA ILE A 72 -8.27 -6.60 -21.88
C ILE A 72 -8.27 -5.96 -23.27
N GLY A 73 -9.39 -6.05 -23.99
CA GLY A 73 -9.46 -5.48 -25.33
C GLY A 73 -8.46 -6.13 -26.29
N ASP A 74 -7.53 -5.36 -26.82
CA ASP A 74 -6.59 -5.79 -27.87
C ASP A 74 -5.26 -6.37 -27.32
N ASP A 75 -5.12 -6.55 -26.00
CA ASP A 75 -3.90 -7.07 -25.35
C ASP A 75 -3.63 -8.58 -25.59
N LEU A 76 -4.37 -9.20 -26.50
CA LEU A 76 -4.22 -10.61 -26.87
C LEU A 76 -2.90 -10.87 -27.63
N PRO A 77 -2.38 -12.11 -27.61
CA PRO A 77 -1.25 -12.49 -28.47
C PRO A 77 -1.53 -12.22 -29.96
N GLU A 78 -0.48 -11.93 -30.71
CA GLU A 78 -0.58 -11.63 -32.15
C GLU A 78 -1.37 -12.72 -32.90
N GLY A 79 -2.39 -12.32 -33.66
CA GLY A 79 -3.24 -13.21 -34.45
C GLY A 79 -4.43 -13.81 -33.70
N VAL A 80 -4.57 -13.55 -32.39
CA VAL A 80 -5.69 -14.03 -31.58
C VAL A 80 -6.80 -12.97 -31.53
N THR A 81 -8.05 -13.40 -31.65
CA THR A 81 -9.24 -12.55 -31.44
C THR A 81 -10.15 -13.18 -30.40
N HIS A 82 -10.88 -12.36 -29.65
CA HIS A 82 -11.86 -12.86 -28.66
C HIS A 82 -12.93 -13.76 -29.28
N GLU A 83 -13.33 -13.50 -30.54
CA GLU A 83 -14.32 -14.32 -31.26
C GLU A 83 -13.81 -15.72 -31.61
N ALA A 84 -12.52 -15.86 -31.96
CA ALA A 84 -11.95 -17.14 -32.36
C ALA A 84 -11.41 -17.95 -31.17
N LEU A 85 -11.11 -17.29 -30.06
CA LEU A 85 -10.45 -17.89 -28.90
C LEU A 85 -11.41 -18.77 -28.09
N ALA A 86 -11.09 -20.06 -27.97
CA ALA A 86 -11.86 -21.01 -27.16
C ALA A 86 -11.11 -21.49 -25.93
N SER A 87 -9.77 -21.48 -25.95
CA SER A 87 -8.97 -21.86 -24.78
C SER A 87 -7.59 -21.20 -24.77
N VAL A 88 -7.08 -21.02 -23.56
CA VAL A 88 -5.73 -20.52 -23.30
C VAL A 88 -5.01 -21.51 -22.40
N GLU A 89 -3.85 -21.98 -22.84
CA GLU A 89 -2.98 -22.85 -22.05
C GLU A 89 -1.74 -22.07 -21.61
N VAL A 90 -1.58 -21.86 -20.30
CA VAL A 90 -0.31 -21.43 -19.71
C VAL A 90 0.55 -22.68 -19.56
N VAL A 91 1.62 -22.81 -20.34
CA VAL A 91 2.45 -24.03 -20.39
C VAL A 91 3.93 -23.72 -20.31
N GLY A 92 4.68 -24.57 -19.63
CA GLY A 92 6.11 -24.41 -19.53
C GLY A 92 6.77 -25.37 -18.55
N THR A 93 7.81 -24.87 -17.90
CA THR A 93 8.59 -25.63 -16.92
C THR A 93 8.75 -24.87 -15.62
N PHE A 94 8.95 -25.63 -14.54
CA PHE A 94 9.28 -25.13 -13.21
C PHE A 94 10.52 -25.84 -12.70
N THR A 95 11.49 -25.09 -12.19
CA THR A 95 12.66 -25.64 -11.48
C THR A 95 12.60 -25.22 -10.01
N PRO A 96 12.26 -26.12 -9.07
CA PRO A 96 12.20 -25.82 -7.65
C PRO A 96 13.56 -25.37 -7.13
N ARG A 97 13.56 -24.40 -6.21
CA ARG A 97 14.76 -23.98 -5.47
C ARG A 97 14.93 -24.72 -4.16
N GLU A 98 13.83 -25.22 -3.62
CA GLU A 98 13.76 -25.92 -2.35
C GLU A 98 13.11 -27.28 -2.56
N THR A 99 13.54 -28.27 -1.79
CA THR A 99 12.94 -29.59 -1.78
C THR A 99 11.80 -29.60 -0.77
N GLY A 100 10.63 -30.08 -1.17
CA GLY A 100 9.48 -30.19 -0.27
C GLY A 100 8.15 -30.20 -1.00
N GLU A 101 7.08 -30.01 -0.24
CA GLU A 101 5.71 -29.91 -0.76
C GLU A 101 5.49 -28.52 -1.37
N HIS A 102 5.27 -28.46 -2.69
CA HIS A 102 4.89 -27.25 -3.39
C HIS A 102 3.39 -27.23 -3.65
N SER A 103 2.72 -26.14 -3.29
CA SER A 103 1.31 -25.95 -3.62
C SER A 103 1.16 -25.36 -5.02
N PHE A 104 0.26 -25.91 -5.80
CA PHE A 104 -0.15 -25.39 -7.11
C PHE A 104 -1.65 -25.15 -7.11
N GLY A 105 -2.09 -24.12 -7.82
CA GLY A 105 -3.49 -23.74 -7.81
C GLY A 105 -3.94 -22.93 -9.02
N THR A 106 -5.18 -22.43 -8.92
CA THR A 106 -5.82 -21.59 -9.92
C THR A 106 -6.40 -20.33 -9.29
N ARG A 107 -6.37 -19.21 -10.03
CA ARG A 107 -7.15 -18.00 -9.75
C ARG A 107 -7.97 -17.64 -10.98
N GLY A 108 -9.19 -17.15 -10.80
CA GLY A 108 -10.14 -16.82 -11.87
C GLY A 108 -11.32 -17.78 -11.95
N LEU A 109 -12.14 -17.64 -12.99
CA LEU A 109 -13.39 -18.38 -13.15
C LEU A 109 -13.37 -19.33 -14.34
N GLY A 110 -14.21 -20.35 -14.30
CA GLY A 110 -14.47 -21.25 -15.42
C GLY A 110 -13.72 -22.58 -15.33
N ALA A 111 -13.63 -23.27 -16.46
CA ALA A 111 -13.07 -24.62 -16.53
C ALA A 111 -11.54 -24.58 -16.61
N PHE A 112 -10.89 -25.35 -15.74
CA PHE A 112 -9.44 -25.46 -15.68
C PHE A 112 -8.97 -26.91 -15.64
N VAL A 113 -7.86 -27.19 -16.33
CA VAL A 113 -7.09 -28.42 -16.20
C VAL A 113 -5.65 -28.06 -15.83
N LEU A 114 -5.23 -28.44 -14.62
CA LEU A 114 -3.89 -28.20 -14.09
C LEU A 114 -3.08 -29.50 -14.12
N THR A 115 -1.92 -29.47 -14.77
CA THR A 115 -0.97 -30.56 -14.86
C THR A 115 0.36 -30.13 -14.27
N VAL A 116 0.94 -30.96 -13.40
CA VAL A 116 2.24 -30.75 -12.76
C VAL A 116 3.03 -32.04 -12.80
N ALA A 117 4.30 -31.97 -13.21
CA ALA A 117 5.21 -33.12 -13.30
C ALA A 117 4.61 -34.31 -14.10
N GLY A 118 3.86 -34.00 -15.16
CA GLY A 118 3.20 -34.99 -16.03
C GLY A 118 1.91 -35.60 -15.47
N GLY A 119 1.47 -35.21 -14.27
CA GLY A 119 0.20 -35.65 -13.67
C GLY A 119 -0.86 -34.55 -13.66
N THR A 120 -2.07 -34.86 -14.09
CA THR A 120 -3.23 -33.96 -13.93
C THR A 120 -3.61 -33.92 -12.45
N VAL A 121 -3.47 -32.76 -11.83
CA VAL A 121 -3.73 -32.53 -10.40
C VAL A 121 -5.08 -31.85 -10.17
N PHE A 122 -5.64 -31.21 -11.20
CA PHE A 122 -7.00 -30.68 -11.18
C PHE A 122 -7.62 -30.74 -12.57
N ASP A 123 -8.90 -31.08 -12.62
CA ASP A 123 -9.75 -31.04 -13.81
C ASP A 123 -11.17 -30.72 -13.30
N GLY A 124 -11.61 -29.48 -13.49
CA GLY A 124 -12.90 -29.03 -12.96
C GLY A 124 -13.21 -27.56 -13.23
N VAL A 125 -14.36 -27.12 -12.73
CA VAL A 125 -14.86 -25.75 -12.89
C VAL A 125 -14.70 -24.97 -11.59
N GLN A 126 -14.10 -23.79 -11.66
CA GLN A 126 -14.09 -22.78 -10.60
C GLN A 126 -15.28 -21.85 -10.80
N ALA A 127 -16.33 -22.04 -9.99
CA ALA A 127 -17.54 -21.20 -10.05
C ALA A 127 -17.36 -19.88 -9.31
N MET A 128 -18.19 -18.89 -9.64
CA MET A 128 -18.35 -17.68 -8.84
C MET A 128 -18.77 -18.06 -7.42
N GLY A 129 -18.14 -17.44 -6.42
CA GLY A 129 -18.53 -17.58 -5.02
C GLY A 129 -19.86 -16.89 -4.70
N SER A 130 -20.11 -16.61 -3.43
CA SER A 130 -21.22 -15.74 -3.00
C SER A 130 -20.96 -14.25 -3.29
N GLU A 131 -19.85 -13.94 -3.95
CA GLU A 131 -19.42 -12.60 -4.31
C GLU A 131 -20.41 -11.97 -5.28
N THR A 132 -20.77 -10.72 -5.03
CA THR A 132 -21.74 -9.98 -5.84
C THR A 132 -21.09 -9.20 -6.99
N ASP A 133 -19.75 -9.07 -6.96
CA ASP A 133 -18.98 -8.35 -7.97
C ASP A 133 -18.18 -9.32 -8.87
N PRO A 134 -18.42 -9.33 -10.19
CA PRO A 134 -17.60 -10.09 -11.14
C PRO A 134 -16.11 -9.79 -11.06
N PHE A 135 -15.69 -8.57 -10.71
CA PHE A 135 -14.28 -8.22 -10.54
C PHE A 135 -13.65 -8.93 -9.34
N GLU A 136 -14.36 -9.02 -8.22
CA GLU A 136 -13.93 -9.80 -7.05
C GLU A 136 -13.70 -11.26 -7.45
N ALA A 137 -14.54 -11.82 -8.31
CA ALA A 137 -14.40 -13.20 -8.73
C ALA A 137 -13.20 -13.47 -9.68
N PHE A 138 -12.75 -12.45 -10.44
CA PHE A 138 -11.54 -12.54 -11.28
C PHE A 138 -10.25 -12.22 -10.52
N PHE A 139 -10.30 -11.25 -9.60
CA PHE A 139 -9.16 -10.76 -8.81
C PHE A 139 -9.07 -11.39 -7.41
N GLY A 140 -10.02 -12.25 -7.07
CA GLY A 140 -10.20 -12.82 -5.75
C GLY A 140 -9.15 -13.87 -5.39
N SER A 141 -9.41 -14.54 -4.27
CA SER A 141 -8.39 -15.37 -3.62
C SER A 141 -7.99 -16.58 -4.48
N PRO A 142 -6.69 -16.91 -4.54
CA PRO A 142 -6.20 -18.11 -5.19
C PRO A 142 -6.78 -19.38 -4.54
N VAL A 143 -7.04 -20.40 -5.35
CA VAL A 143 -7.50 -21.71 -4.86
C VAL A 143 -6.38 -22.73 -5.00
N GLU A 144 -5.85 -23.21 -3.88
CA GLU A 144 -4.94 -24.36 -3.86
C GLU A 144 -5.65 -25.59 -4.44
N ARG A 145 -5.03 -26.22 -5.42
CA ARG A 145 -5.58 -27.40 -6.10
C ARG A 145 -4.85 -28.67 -5.72
N ALA A 146 -3.54 -28.60 -5.53
CA ALA A 146 -2.74 -29.75 -5.12
C ALA A 146 -1.44 -29.33 -4.44
N ARG A 147 -0.90 -30.25 -3.66
CA ARG A 147 0.46 -30.22 -3.15
C ARG A 147 1.25 -31.32 -3.82
N VAL A 148 2.43 -30.96 -4.34
CA VAL A 148 3.28 -31.87 -5.11
C VAL A 148 4.67 -31.86 -4.47
N PRO A 149 5.18 -33.02 -4.00
CA PRO A 149 6.55 -33.12 -3.54
C PRO A 149 7.49 -32.95 -4.72
N LEU A 150 8.39 -31.97 -4.66
CA LEU A 150 9.40 -31.74 -5.67
C LEU A 150 10.79 -31.62 -5.04
N THR A 151 11.82 -31.87 -5.84
CA THR A 151 13.21 -31.78 -5.43
C THR A 151 13.84 -30.51 -5.99
N ALA A 152 14.60 -29.79 -5.15
CA ALA A 152 15.39 -28.65 -5.59
C ALA A 152 16.28 -29.00 -6.80
N GLY A 153 16.22 -28.17 -7.84
CA GLY A 153 17.02 -28.31 -9.06
C GLY A 153 16.46 -29.29 -10.10
N GLU A 154 15.42 -30.08 -9.78
CA GLU A 154 14.80 -31.01 -10.74
C GLU A 154 13.66 -30.31 -11.50
N THR A 155 13.92 -29.98 -12.77
CA THR A 155 12.93 -29.32 -13.63
C THR A 155 11.76 -30.23 -13.96
N VAL A 156 10.54 -29.72 -13.79
CA VAL A 156 9.28 -30.40 -14.13
C VAL A 156 8.45 -29.60 -15.13
N GLU A 157 7.62 -30.30 -15.91
CA GLU A 157 6.63 -29.66 -16.78
C GLU A 157 5.40 -29.23 -15.97
N VAL A 158 4.85 -28.07 -16.33
CA VAL A 158 3.63 -27.52 -15.75
C VAL A 158 2.72 -26.97 -16.85
N SER A 159 1.42 -27.18 -16.74
CA SER A 159 0.44 -26.51 -17.59
C SER A 159 -0.88 -26.23 -16.86
N LEU A 160 -1.49 -25.08 -17.17
CA LEU A 160 -2.84 -24.73 -16.78
C LEU A 160 -3.62 -24.38 -18.05
N LEU A 161 -4.50 -25.28 -18.46
CA LEU A 161 -5.45 -25.05 -19.55
C LEU A 161 -6.71 -24.40 -18.97
N HIS A 162 -7.09 -23.26 -19.52
CA HIS A 162 -8.37 -22.61 -19.29
C HIS A 162 -9.25 -22.71 -20.54
N THR A 163 -10.44 -23.28 -20.40
CA THR A 163 -11.46 -23.29 -21.47
C THR A 163 -12.43 -22.14 -21.22
N LEU A 164 -12.54 -21.25 -22.20
CA LEU A 164 -13.46 -20.12 -22.15
C LEU A 164 -14.87 -20.60 -22.43
N ASP A 165 -15.81 -20.20 -21.58
CA ASP A 165 -17.23 -20.48 -21.73
C ASP A 165 -18.00 -19.14 -21.78
N GLU A 166 -19.00 -19.05 -22.65
CA GLU A 166 -19.87 -17.88 -22.76
C GLU A 166 -20.64 -17.62 -21.44
N GLU A 167 -20.86 -18.65 -20.62
CA GLU A 167 -21.52 -18.52 -19.32
C GLU A 167 -20.71 -17.68 -18.31
N PHE A 168 -19.40 -17.59 -18.48
CA PHE A 168 -18.50 -16.78 -17.64
C PHE A 168 -17.99 -15.53 -18.39
N ALA A 169 -18.56 -15.20 -19.54
CA ALA A 169 -18.15 -14.03 -20.31
C ALA A 169 -18.47 -12.73 -19.56
N ALA A 170 -17.44 -11.94 -19.28
CA ALA A 170 -17.61 -10.60 -18.77
C ALA A 170 -18.32 -9.71 -19.82
N PRO A 171 -19.04 -8.64 -19.42
CA PRO A 171 -19.62 -7.66 -20.34
C PRO A 171 -18.58 -6.89 -21.17
N LEU A 172 -17.29 -7.15 -20.93
CA LEU A 172 -16.13 -6.62 -21.65
C LEU A 172 -15.28 -7.79 -22.18
N PRO A 173 -14.60 -7.64 -23.33
CA PRO A 173 -13.72 -8.67 -23.88
C PRO A 173 -12.45 -8.81 -23.02
N VAL A 174 -12.51 -9.68 -22.01
CA VAL A 174 -11.47 -9.89 -21.00
C VAL A 174 -11.16 -11.37 -20.86
N VAL A 175 -9.87 -11.70 -20.81
CA VAL A 175 -9.37 -13.03 -20.39
C VAL A 175 -8.49 -12.85 -19.17
N ALA A 176 -8.96 -13.33 -18.02
CA ALA A 176 -8.28 -13.17 -16.73
C ALA A 176 -8.27 -14.46 -15.90
N PHE A 177 -7.08 -15.02 -15.67
CA PHE A 177 -6.87 -16.15 -14.76
C PHE A 177 -5.39 -16.25 -14.37
N SER A 178 -5.05 -17.11 -13.40
CA SER A 178 -3.64 -17.34 -13.04
C SER A 178 -3.34 -18.79 -12.66
N LEU A 179 -2.21 -19.29 -13.14
CA LEU A 179 -1.49 -20.40 -12.52
C LEU A 179 -0.78 -19.86 -11.28
N VAL A 180 -1.14 -20.38 -10.11
CA VAL A 180 -0.56 -19.94 -8.83
C VAL A 180 0.30 -21.03 -8.19
N HIS A 181 1.30 -20.61 -7.44
CA HIS A 181 2.32 -21.46 -6.82
C HIS A 181 2.70 -20.95 -5.43
N LEU A 182 2.96 -21.88 -4.51
CA LEU A 182 3.64 -21.61 -3.23
C LEU A 182 4.73 -22.65 -3.00
N GLY A 183 5.90 -22.19 -2.55
CA GLY A 183 6.99 -23.06 -2.12
C GLY A 183 6.70 -23.83 -0.82
N PRO A 184 7.58 -24.76 -0.43
CA PRO A 184 7.50 -25.43 0.86
C PRO A 184 7.52 -24.40 2.00
N ARG A 185 6.62 -24.58 2.98
CA ARG A 185 6.61 -23.71 4.16
C ARG A 185 7.63 -24.19 5.17
N ARG A 186 8.50 -23.26 5.56
CA ARG A 186 9.35 -23.40 6.74
C ARG A 186 8.52 -23.11 8.00
N ASP A 187 8.95 -23.63 9.13
CA ASP A 187 8.27 -23.37 10.40
C ASP A 187 8.37 -21.86 10.73
N PRO A 188 7.23 -21.17 10.95
CA PRO A 188 7.26 -19.74 11.30
C PRO A 188 8.08 -19.41 12.55
N ASP A 189 8.13 -20.32 13.54
CA ASP A 189 8.95 -20.12 14.74
C ASP A 189 10.45 -20.22 14.41
N GLU A 190 10.84 -21.12 13.50
CA GLU A 190 12.21 -21.21 13.01
C GLU A 190 12.62 -19.94 12.24
N LEU A 191 11.75 -19.43 11.37
CA LEU A 191 12.01 -18.21 10.60
C LEU A 191 12.20 -16.98 11.51
N ILE A 192 11.36 -16.82 12.53
CA ILE A 192 11.49 -15.73 13.52
C ILE A 192 12.77 -15.92 14.35
N ALA A 193 13.07 -17.15 14.78
CA ALA A 193 14.29 -17.43 15.55
C ALA A 193 15.56 -17.10 14.76
N GLU A 194 15.60 -17.42 13.46
CA GLU A 194 16.71 -17.03 12.57
C GLU A 194 16.86 -15.51 12.49
N ALA A 195 15.76 -14.78 12.26
CA ALA A 195 15.80 -13.32 12.20
C ALA A 195 16.26 -12.69 13.52
N VAL A 196 15.88 -13.26 14.66
CA VAL A 196 16.34 -12.82 16.00
C VAL A 196 17.84 -13.01 16.17
N GLU A 197 18.41 -14.11 15.71
CA GLU A 197 19.85 -14.36 15.81
C GLU A 197 20.66 -13.44 14.89
N GLU A 198 20.18 -13.19 13.66
CA GLU A 198 20.77 -12.19 12.77
C GLU A 198 20.72 -10.78 13.38
N ALA A 199 19.56 -10.40 13.94
CA ALA A 199 19.40 -9.10 14.60
C ALA A 199 20.33 -8.94 15.82
N ARG A 200 20.55 -10.01 16.60
CA ARG A 200 21.47 -10.02 17.75
C ARG A 200 22.93 -9.81 17.33
N ALA A 201 23.31 -10.30 16.15
CA ALA A 201 24.67 -10.20 15.62
C ALA A 201 24.95 -8.86 14.92
N ALA A 202 23.92 -8.12 14.52
CA ALA A 202 24.02 -6.86 13.79
C ALA A 202 24.06 -5.63 14.72
N ASP A 203 24.70 -4.54 14.26
CA ASP A 203 24.65 -3.25 14.96
C ASP A 203 23.25 -2.61 14.91
N THR A 204 22.54 -2.81 13.79
CA THR A 204 21.21 -2.27 13.48
C THR A 204 20.39 -3.35 12.78
N ALA A 205 19.14 -3.54 13.19
CA ALA A 205 18.20 -4.40 12.47
C ALA A 205 17.22 -3.55 11.64
N VAL A 206 17.06 -3.88 10.36
CA VAL A 206 16.04 -3.27 9.49
C VAL A 206 14.99 -4.33 9.18
N VAL A 207 13.78 -4.17 9.72
CA VAL A 207 12.67 -5.10 9.52
C VAL A 207 11.70 -4.49 8.51
N VAL A 208 11.49 -5.14 7.38
CA VAL A 208 10.50 -4.69 6.39
C VAL A 208 9.21 -5.47 6.61
N VAL A 209 8.12 -4.75 6.88
CA VAL A 209 6.77 -5.31 7.00
C VAL A 209 5.87 -4.74 5.90
N ALA A 210 4.89 -5.50 5.46
CA ALA A 210 4.04 -5.12 4.33
C ALA A 210 2.59 -5.62 4.46
N THR A 211 1.68 -4.89 3.81
CA THR A 211 0.40 -5.47 3.36
C THR A 211 0.61 -6.19 2.03
N THR A 212 -0.37 -6.99 1.62
CA THR A 212 -0.33 -7.77 0.37
C THR A 212 -1.55 -7.47 -0.48
N GLU A 213 -1.55 -7.91 -1.74
CA GLU A 213 -2.72 -7.80 -2.63
C GLU A 213 -3.98 -8.49 -2.09
N ARG A 214 -3.84 -9.43 -1.15
CA ARG A 214 -4.95 -10.07 -0.44
C ARG A 214 -5.66 -9.11 0.51
N VAL A 215 -4.91 -8.19 1.11
CA VAL A 215 -5.44 -7.26 2.12
C VAL A 215 -5.80 -5.94 1.47
N GLU A 216 -5.04 -5.47 0.49
CA GLU A 216 -5.30 -4.19 -0.18
C GLU A 216 -5.39 -4.37 -1.70
N SER A 217 -6.61 -4.52 -2.22
CA SER A 217 -6.89 -4.53 -3.66
C SER A 217 -8.25 -3.90 -3.98
N GLU A 218 -8.43 -3.55 -5.24
CA GLU A 218 -9.74 -3.23 -5.81
C GLU A 218 -10.64 -4.47 -5.79
N GLY A 219 -11.92 -4.26 -5.51
CA GLY A 219 -12.96 -5.29 -5.48
C GLY A 219 -13.45 -5.63 -4.08
N PHE A 220 -12.67 -5.35 -3.04
CA PHE A 220 -13.06 -5.60 -1.65
C PHE A 220 -12.39 -4.62 -0.68
N ASP A 221 -12.99 -4.46 0.50
CA ASP A 221 -12.44 -3.67 1.59
C ASP A 221 -11.73 -4.57 2.64
N ARG A 222 -10.78 -3.99 3.37
CA ARG A 222 -10.18 -4.64 4.53
C ARG A 222 -11.18 -4.84 5.66
N THR A 223 -11.08 -5.97 6.35
CA THR A 223 -11.87 -6.27 7.55
C THR A 223 -11.26 -5.72 8.83
N ASP A 224 -9.95 -5.49 8.83
CA ASP A 224 -9.18 -4.97 9.96
C ASP A 224 -7.95 -4.20 9.46
N LEU A 225 -7.16 -3.66 10.40
CA LEU A 225 -5.95 -2.90 10.11
C LEU A 225 -4.67 -3.68 10.48
N ALA A 226 -4.76 -4.98 10.78
CA ALA A 226 -3.61 -5.76 11.22
C ALA A 226 -2.64 -6.02 10.05
N LEU A 227 -1.34 -6.11 10.36
CA LEU A 227 -0.37 -6.64 9.41
C LEU A 227 -0.64 -8.14 9.21
N PRO A 228 -0.63 -8.65 7.96
CA PRO A 228 -0.89 -10.06 7.69
C PRO A 228 0.21 -10.97 8.25
N GLY A 229 -0.15 -12.22 8.55
CA GLY A 229 0.77 -13.25 9.02
C GLY A 229 1.31 -12.97 10.43
N ARG A 230 2.59 -13.29 10.65
CA ARG A 230 3.25 -13.14 11.96
C ARG A 230 4.23 -11.96 12.01
N GLN A 231 4.00 -10.95 11.19
CA GLN A 231 4.90 -9.78 11.09
C GLN A 231 4.99 -9.01 12.41
N ASP A 232 3.89 -8.85 13.14
CA ASP A 232 3.91 -8.24 14.47
C ASP A 232 4.74 -9.03 15.48
N ASP A 233 4.73 -10.36 15.41
CA ASP A 233 5.54 -11.22 16.28
C ASP A 233 7.01 -11.12 15.92
N LEU A 234 7.34 -11.09 14.62
CA LEU A 234 8.69 -10.85 14.13
C LEU A 234 9.25 -9.54 14.67
N VAL A 235 8.52 -8.43 14.51
CA VAL A 235 8.99 -7.11 14.94
C VAL A 235 9.23 -7.08 16.44
N ARG A 236 8.29 -7.59 17.26
CA ARG A 236 8.48 -7.64 18.72
C ARG A 236 9.70 -8.48 19.11
N ALA A 237 9.90 -9.63 18.48
CA ALA A 237 11.01 -10.53 18.78
C ALA A 237 12.37 -9.91 18.40
N VAL A 238 12.45 -9.30 17.21
CA VAL A 238 13.65 -8.61 16.73
C VAL A 238 13.97 -7.39 17.58
N ALA A 239 12.98 -6.53 17.89
CA ALA A 239 13.16 -5.35 18.73
C ALA A 239 13.63 -5.69 20.15
N ALA A 240 13.12 -6.80 20.71
CA ALA A 240 13.57 -7.30 22.01
C ALA A 240 15.02 -7.82 21.98
N ALA A 241 15.50 -8.30 20.83
CA ALA A 241 16.87 -8.78 20.65
C ALA A 241 17.87 -7.67 20.30
N ASN A 242 17.43 -6.65 19.57
CA ASN A 242 18.22 -5.50 19.15
C ASN A 242 17.42 -4.18 19.30
N PRO A 243 17.76 -3.31 20.25
CA PRO A 243 17.04 -2.04 20.45
C PRO A 243 17.25 -1.03 19.32
N ASN A 244 18.27 -1.21 18.45
CA ASN A 244 18.49 -0.41 17.25
C ASN A 244 17.69 -0.99 16.07
N THR A 245 16.42 -1.29 16.29
CA THR A 245 15.52 -1.82 15.25
C THR A 245 14.80 -0.68 14.54
N VAL A 246 14.97 -0.59 13.22
CA VAL A 246 14.21 0.28 12.32
C VAL A 246 13.19 -0.57 11.59
N VAL A 247 11.91 -0.18 11.62
CA VAL A 247 10.85 -0.89 10.89
C VAL A 247 10.41 -0.08 9.68
N VAL A 248 10.47 -0.70 8.51
CA VAL A 248 10.00 -0.15 7.24
C VAL A 248 8.62 -0.71 6.95
N VAL A 249 7.61 0.15 6.84
CA VAL A 249 6.21 -0.22 6.62
C VAL A 249 5.84 0.05 5.17
N ASN A 250 5.56 -1.01 4.43
CA ASN A 250 5.18 -0.98 3.02
C ASN A 250 3.67 -1.31 2.89
N ALA A 251 2.84 -0.29 3.08
CA ALA A 251 1.38 -0.41 3.08
C ALA A 251 0.71 0.78 2.39
N GLY A 252 -0.35 0.54 1.63
CA GLY A 252 -1.08 1.58 0.88
C GLY A 252 -2.03 2.41 1.76
N SER A 253 -2.32 1.94 2.97
CA SER A 253 -3.24 2.59 3.91
C SER A 253 -2.84 2.31 5.37
N PRO A 254 -3.49 2.93 6.37
CA PRO A 254 -3.11 2.73 7.77
C PRO A 254 -3.08 1.27 8.18
N VAL A 255 -2.09 0.88 8.98
CA VAL A 255 -1.99 -0.42 9.66
C VAL A 255 -1.74 -0.20 11.15
N GLU A 256 -2.22 -1.12 11.98
CA GLU A 256 -1.92 -1.14 13.40
C GLU A 256 -0.46 -1.52 13.63
N MET A 257 0.21 -0.77 14.50
CA MET A 257 1.61 -1.00 14.87
C MET A 257 1.70 -1.03 16.40
N PRO A 258 1.31 -2.16 17.03
CA PRO A 258 1.31 -2.29 18.48
C PRO A 258 2.72 -2.20 19.10
N TRP A 259 3.75 -2.43 18.29
CA TRP A 259 5.18 -2.38 18.63
C TRP A 259 5.85 -1.02 18.32
N ARG A 260 5.12 0.00 17.84
CA ARG A 260 5.71 1.28 17.39
C ARG A 260 6.54 2.01 18.45
N GLU A 261 6.24 1.80 19.72
CA GLU A 261 6.97 2.40 20.86
C GLU A 261 8.15 1.53 21.33
N ASP A 262 8.28 0.31 20.81
CA ASP A 262 9.33 -0.66 21.16
C ASP A 262 10.51 -0.65 20.17
N VAL A 263 10.41 0.13 19.09
CA VAL A 263 11.42 0.20 18.01
C VAL A 263 12.07 1.58 17.95
N ALA A 264 13.29 1.65 17.42
CA ALA A 264 14.05 2.91 17.37
C ALA A 264 13.48 3.89 16.34
N ALA A 265 12.92 3.38 15.23
CA ALA A 265 12.30 4.21 14.20
C ALA A 265 11.29 3.41 13.37
N VAL A 266 10.31 4.14 12.83
CA VAL A 266 9.35 3.63 11.84
C VAL A 266 9.43 4.49 10.59
N LEU A 267 9.61 3.85 9.44
CA LEU A 267 9.64 4.50 8.12
C LEU A 267 8.51 3.96 7.25
N LEU A 268 7.55 4.80 6.89
CA LEU A 268 6.47 4.46 5.97
C LEU A 268 6.89 4.73 4.53
N THR A 269 6.88 3.70 3.68
CA THR A 269 7.27 3.81 2.26
C THR A 269 6.10 3.82 1.29
N TRP A 270 4.88 3.57 1.77
CA TRP A 270 3.74 3.22 0.91
C TRP A 270 4.09 2.04 0.01
N PHE A 271 3.55 1.99 -1.20
CA PHE A 271 4.06 1.17 -2.31
C PHE A 271 4.99 2.01 -3.19
N PRO A 272 6.33 1.95 -2.99
CA PRO A 272 7.26 2.94 -3.54
C PRO A 272 7.62 2.77 -5.03
N GLY A 273 6.99 1.82 -5.73
CA GLY A 273 7.22 1.57 -7.16
C GLY A 273 8.58 0.95 -7.49
N GLN A 274 8.98 1.03 -8.76
CA GLN A 274 10.12 0.30 -9.32
C GLN A 274 11.49 0.63 -8.69
N GLU A 275 11.72 1.86 -8.24
CA GLU A 275 12.97 2.29 -7.59
C GLU A 275 12.89 2.28 -6.06
N GLY A 276 11.87 1.64 -5.50
CA GLY A 276 11.57 1.74 -4.07
C GLY A 276 12.71 1.29 -3.16
N GLY A 277 13.42 0.22 -3.51
CA GLY A 277 14.58 -0.24 -2.75
C GLY A 277 15.75 0.75 -2.76
N ALA A 278 16.02 1.40 -3.91
CA ALA A 278 17.08 2.41 -4.01
C ALA A 278 16.72 3.66 -3.19
N ALA A 279 15.49 4.16 -3.33
CA ALA A 279 15.01 5.30 -2.55
C ALA A 279 14.99 5.01 -1.04
N LEU A 280 14.65 3.78 -0.64
CA LEU A 280 14.72 3.35 0.76
C LEU A 280 16.16 3.42 1.29
N ALA A 281 17.15 2.97 0.52
CA ALA A 281 18.55 3.01 0.92
C ALA A 281 19.05 4.46 1.05
N ASP A 282 18.68 5.35 0.11
CA ASP A 282 19.04 6.77 0.17
C ASP A 282 18.52 7.43 1.47
N VAL A 283 17.28 7.13 1.85
CA VAL A 283 16.70 7.64 3.10
C VAL A 283 17.39 7.01 4.31
N LEU A 284 17.46 5.68 4.41
CA LEU A 284 18.03 5.00 5.59
C LEU A 284 19.50 5.37 5.85
N THR A 285 20.27 5.64 4.80
CA THR A 285 21.68 6.09 4.93
C THR A 285 21.81 7.59 5.17
N GLY A 286 20.72 8.35 5.04
CA GLY A 286 20.70 9.81 5.14
C GLY A 286 21.35 10.51 3.96
N ALA A 287 21.45 9.84 2.81
CA ALA A 287 21.80 10.48 1.54
C ALA A 287 20.67 11.41 1.08
N GLU A 288 19.42 11.05 1.36
CA GLU A 288 18.23 11.87 1.17
C GLU A 288 17.42 12.04 2.46
N GLU A 289 16.76 13.19 2.61
CA GLU A 289 15.96 13.54 3.80
C GLU A 289 14.54 12.93 3.70
N PRO A 290 13.99 12.33 4.77
CA PRO A 290 12.58 11.98 4.82
C PRO A 290 11.75 13.27 4.89
N GLY A 291 11.19 13.68 3.75
CA GLY A 291 10.41 14.92 3.61
C GLY A 291 8.89 14.73 3.54
N GLY A 292 8.41 13.50 3.70
CA GLY A 292 6.99 13.16 3.58
C GLY A 292 6.14 13.62 4.77
N ARG A 293 4.85 13.87 4.54
CA ARG A 293 3.84 14.13 5.59
C ARG A 293 2.62 13.27 5.31
N LEU A 294 2.02 12.70 6.36
CA LEU A 294 0.89 11.79 6.24
C LEU A 294 -0.34 12.49 5.61
N PRO A 295 -0.89 11.99 4.50
CA PRO A 295 -2.13 12.51 3.91
C PRO A 295 -3.39 11.96 4.61
N THR A 296 -3.23 11.03 5.55
CA THR A 296 -4.32 10.38 6.31
C THR A 296 -4.00 10.40 7.80
N THR A 297 -5.01 10.21 8.64
CA THR A 297 -4.82 10.04 10.09
C THR A 297 -4.70 8.56 10.41
N TRP A 298 -3.69 8.18 11.20
CA TRP A 298 -3.40 6.79 11.52
C TRP A 298 -3.86 6.45 12.93
N PRO A 299 -4.89 5.60 13.10
CA PRO A 299 -5.32 5.16 14.42
C PRO A 299 -4.25 4.30 15.10
N ALA A 300 -4.29 4.22 16.43
CA ALA A 300 -3.54 3.21 17.17
C ALA A 300 -4.19 1.82 17.02
N VAL A 301 -5.52 1.77 17.04
CA VAL A 301 -6.36 0.61 16.75
C VAL A 301 -7.61 1.02 15.97
N LEU A 302 -8.12 0.15 15.09
CA LEU A 302 -9.30 0.43 14.25
C LEU A 302 -10.52 0.87 15.08
N ALA A 303 -10.71 0.28 16.27
CA ALA A 303 -11.82 0.61 17.16
C ALA A 303 -11.85 2.09 17.61
N ASP A 304 -10.70 2.78 17.56
CA ASP A 304 -10.62 4.20 17.90
C ASP A 304 -10.97 5.12 16.71
N ALA A 305 -10.97 4.60 15.48
CA ALA A 305 -11.32 5.39 14.32
C ALA A 305 -12.77 5.89 14.42
N PRO A 306 -13.02 7.20 14.20
CA PRO A 306 -14.33 7.81 14.39
C PRO A 306 -15.32 7.49 13.26
N VAL A 307 -14.84 7.04 12.11
CA VAL A 307 -15.64 6.71 10.92
C VAL A 307 -15.19 5.34 10.44
N THR A 308 -16.05 4.33 10.58
CA THR A 308 -15.75 2.93 10.27
C THR A 308 -16.91 2.19 9.61
N ASP A 309 -18.08 2.81 9.49
CA ASP A 309 -19.24 2.17 8.86
C ASP A 309 -19.11 2.29 7.34
N VAL A 310 -18.89 1.15 6.69
CA VAL A 310 -18.64 1.05 5.25
C VAL A 310 -19.57 0.04 4.58
N VAL A 311 -20.52 -0.55 5.33
CA VAL A 311 -21.36 -1.64 4.83
C VAL A 311 -22.68 -1.08 4.31
N PRO A 312 -22.99 -1.21 3.00
CA PRO A 312 -24.27 -0.78 2.46
C PRO A 312 -25.43 -1.63 3.01
N VAL A 313 -26.57 -0.98 3.26
CA VAL A 313 -27.84 -1.64 3.59
C VAL A 313 -28.79 -1.46 2.42
N ASP A 314 -29.32 -2.56 1.87
CA ASP A 314 -30.19 -2.54 0.68
C ASP A 314 -29.57 -1.81 -0.53
N GLY A 315 -28.23 -1.85 -0.66
CA GLY A 315 -27.47 -1.19 -1.73
C GLY A 315 -27.17 0.29 -1.48
N GLU A 316 -27.49 0.83 -0.31
CA GLU A 316 -27.25 2.23 0.07
C GLU A 316 -26.29 2.33 1.27
N LEU A 317 -25.28 3.20 1.17
CA LEU A 317 -24.37 3.51 2.28
C LEU A 317 -24.55 4.99 2.67
N ALA A 318 -25.06 5.24 3.87
CA ALA A 318 -25.31 6.58 4.37
C ALA A 318 -24.08 7.17 5.08
N TYR A 319 -23.57 8.30 4.59
CA TYR A 319 -22.39 8.99 5.14
C TYR A 319 -22.83 9.93 6.28
N ALA A 320 -23.24 9.34 7.40
CA ALA A 320 -23.82 10.04 8.53
C ALA A 320 -22.85 11.01 9.24
N GLU A 321 -21.54 10.83 9.04
CA GLU A 321 -20.48 11.71 9.52
C GLU A 321 -20.42 13.05 8.78
N GLY A 322 -21.03 13.16 7.59
CA GLY A 322 -21.04 14.37 6.79
C GLY A 322 -19.62 14.90 6.48
N PRO A 323 -19.32 16.20 6.67
CA PRO A 323 -17.99 16.75 6.38
C PRO A 323 -16.91 16.33 7.38
N PHE A 324 -17.26 15.58 8.44
CA PHE A 324 -16.35 15.15 9.48
C PHE A 324 -15.71 13.81 9.11
N ILE A 325 -14.83 13.84 8.10
CA ILE A 325 -14.03 12.71 7.63
C ILE A 325 -12.55 12.97 7.90
N GLY A 326 -11.77 11.91 8.15
CA GLY A 326 -10.34 12.00 8.45
C GLY A 326 -10.10 12.84 9.71
N TYR A 327 -9.09 13.71 9.69
CA TYR A 327 -8.72 14.50 10.88
C TYR A 327 -9.86 15.34 11.47
N ARG A 328 -10.85 15.73 10.66
CA ARG A 328 -12.02 16.49 11.11
C ARG A 328 -12.91 15.66 12.03
N ALA A 329 -13.05 14.38 11.72
CA ALA A 329 -13.75 13.39 12.53
C ALA A 329 -13.03 13.17 13.87
N TRP A 330 -11.69 13.06 13.82
CA TRP A 330 -10.85 12.91 15.00
C TRP A 330 -10.98 14.12 15.93
N ASP A 331 -10.85 15.34 15.40
CA ASP A 331 -11.07 16.57 16.15
C ASP A 331 -12.48 16.61 16.79
N ARG A 332 -13.54 16.22 16.06
CA ARG A 332 -14.93 16.18 16.58
C ARG A 332 -15.10 15.16 17.71
N SER A 333 -14.46 14.00 17.59
CA SER A 333 -14.55 12.93 18.59
C SER A 333 -13.72 13.19 19.85
N GLY A 334 -12.73 14.08 19.79
CA GLY A 334 -11.78 14.34 20.87
C GLY A 334 -10.78 13.20 21.14
N ARG A 335 -10.67 12.22 20.23
CA ARG A 335 -9.74 11.08 20.34
C ARG A 335 -8.37 11.46 19.79
N THR A 336 -7.32 10.78 20.27
CA THR A 336 -5.93 10.99 19.82
C THR A 336 -5.49 9.83 18.92
N PRO A 337 -5.08 10.09 17.67
CA PRO A 337 -4.54 9.05 16.79
C PRO A 337 -3.10 8.65 17.19
N ALA A 338 -2.59 7.53 16.64
CA ALA A 338 -1.18 7.21 16.78
C ALA A 338 -0.29 8.20 16.02
N TYR A 339 -0.71 8.56 14.80
CA TYR A 339 -0.08 9.64 14.03
C TYR A 339 -1.17 10.52 13.41
N ALA A 340 -1.07 11.82 13.66
CA ALA A 340 -2.04 12.78 13.15
C ALA A 340 -1.87 13.02 11.64
N PHE A 341 -2.92 13.58 11.02
CA PHE A 341 -2.82 14.09 9.66
C PHE A 341 -1.67 15.11 9.57
N GLY A 342 -0.89 15.02 8.50
CA GLY A 342 0.27 15.86 8.27
C GLY A 342 1.48 15.54 9.14
N HIS A 343 1.48 14.49 9.96
CA HIS A 343 2.65 14.06 10.72
C HIS A 343 3.76 13.54 9.80
N GLY A 344 5.03 13.76 10.16
CA GLY A 344 6.18 13.17 9.49
C GLY A 344 7.48 13.82 9.96
N LEU A 345 8.43 13.00 10.40
CA LEU A 345 9.71 13.47 10.93
C LEU A 345 10.72 13.79 9.81
N GLY A 346 11.85 14.40 10.20
CA GLY A 346 13.01 14.70 9.35
C GLY A 346 14.32 14.33 10.07
N TYR A 347 15.46 14.43 9.38
CA TYR A 347 16.78 14.27 10.01
C TYR A 347 17.36 15.58 10.54
N THR A 348 16.69 16.69 10.27
CA THR A 348 16.98 17.98 10.90
C THR A 348 15.83 18.50 11.77
N THR A 349 16.05 19.62 12.47
CA THR A 349 15.05 20.28 13.31
C THR A 349 14.72 21.67 12.77
N TRP A 350 13.52 22.17 13.06
CA TRP A 350 13.01 23.43 12.52
C TRP A 350 12.42 24.32 13.63
N SER A 351 12.71 25.61 13.59
CA SER A 351 11.98 26.64 14.33
C SER A 351 11.03 27.39 13.42
N TYR A 352 9.85 27.72 13.92
CA TYR A 352 8.90 28.59 13.25
C TYR A 352 9.02 29.96 13.90
N ASP A 353 9.56 30.92 13.16
CA ASP A 353 10.05 32.18 13.72
C ASP A 353 9.01 33.30 13.66
N SER A 354 8.15 33.30 12.63
CA SER A 354 7.05 34.25 12.51
C SER A 354 5.97 33.78 11.54
N LEU A 355 4.73 34.19 11.81
CA LEU A 355 3.56 33.99 10.97
C LEU A 355 2.87 35.35 10.79
N VAL A 356 2.63 35.74 9.54
CA VAL A 356 1.81 36.90 9.17
C VAL A 356 0.73 36.42 8.21
N ALA A 357 -0.54 36.59 8.56
CA ALA A 357 -1.66 36.12 7.75
C ALA A 357 -2.56 37.28 7.33
N GLY A 358 -3.00 37.24 6.07
CA GLY A 358 -4.10 38.00 5.50
C GLY A 358 -5.17 37.07 4.93
N PRO A 359 -6.20 37.60 4.25
CA PRO A 359 -7.31 36.81 3.73
C PRO A 359 -6.89 35.78 2.67
N ASP A 360 -5.92 36.14 1.83
CA ASP A 360 -5.52 35.31 0.68
C ASP A 360 -4.19 34.59 0.87
N THR A 361 -3.39 34.98 1.87
CA THR A 361 -2.01 34.49 2.00
C THR A 361 -1.54 34.49 3.45
N ALA A 362 -0.85 33.43 3.85
CA ALA A 362 -0.07 33.35 5.09
C ALA A 362 1.43 33.27 4.75
N THR A 363 2.21 34.20 5.29
CA THR A 363 3.67 34.21 5.17
C THR A 363 4.28 33.65 6.44
N VAL A 364 5.09 32.59 6.30
CA VAL A 364 5.75 31.91 7.41
C VAL A 364 7.24 31.95 7.22
N ARG A 365 7.96 32.37 8.26
CA ARG A 365 9.42 32.33 8.31
C ARG A 365 9.85 31.20 9.23
N ILE A 366 10.72 30.33 8.73
CA ILE A 366 11.23 29.18 9.48
C ILE A 366 12.76 29.10 9.36
N THR A 367 13.41 28.52 10.35
CA THR A 367 14.86 28.29 10.35
C THR A 367 15.15 26.81 10.56
N ASN A 368 16.05 26.26 9.75
CA ASN A 368 16.61 24.94 10.01
C ASN A 368 17.61 25.06 11.17
N THR A 369 17.27 24.48 12.31
CA THR A 369 18.05 24.58 13.56
C THR A 369 18.95 23.38 13.79
N GLY A 370 18.92 22.37 12.91
CA GLY A 370 19.80 21.20 13.03
C GLY A 370 21.09 21.35 12.25
N ASP A 371 21.83 20.24 12.20
CA ASP A 371 23.18 20.17 11.61
C ASP A 371 23.19 19.59 10.18
N ARG A 372 22.01 19.33 9.60
CA ARG A 372 21.85 18.76 8.26
C ARG A 372 20.98 19.64 7.38
N PRO A 373 21.20 19.69 6.06
CA PRO A 373 20.20 20.22 5.14
C PRO A 373 18.93 19.36 5.26
N GLY A 374 17.77 19.97 5.11
CA GLY A 374 16.52 19.22 5.19
C GLY A 374 15.36 19.94 4.50
N ARG A 375 14.19 19.31 4.54
CA ARG A 375 12.95 19.82 3.98
C ARG A 375 11.84 19.85 5.04
N GLU A 376 11.15 20.98 5.14
CA GLU A 376 9.96 21.16 5.98
C GLU A 376 8.73 21.40 5.12
N THR A 377 7.58 20.89 5.54
CA THR A 377 6.28 21.18 4.93
C THR A 377 5.44 21.96 5.94
N VAL A 378 5.40 23.28 5.76
CA VAL A 378 4.61 24.19 6.57
C VAL A 378 3.14 24.03 6.20
N GLN A 379 2.31 23.65 7.17
CA GLN A 379 0.88 23.47 7.00
C GLN A 379 0.13 24.63 7.66
N VAL A 380 -0.82 25.23 6.94
CA VAL A 380 -1.62 26.34 7.45
C VAL A 380 -3.08 25.89 7.60
N TYR A 381 -3.57 25.94 8.82
CA TYR A 381 -4.95 25.60 9.17
C TYR A 381 -5.73 26.85 9.56
N LEU A 382 -7.00 26.90 9.17
CA LEU A 382 -7.95 27.91 9.60
C LEU A 382 -8.91 27.30 10.61
N ALA A 383 -8.92 27.83 11.83
CA ALA A 383 -9.85 27.47 12.88
C ALA A 383 -10.84 28.63 13.13
N PRO A 384 -12.13 28.49 12.81
CA PRO A 384 -13.12 29.53 13.14
C PRO A 384 -13.23 29.74 14.66
N ALA A 385 -13.46 30.98 15.07
CA ALA A 385 -13.92 31.25 16.42
C ALA A 385 -15.31 30.63 16.64
N PRO A 386 -15.57 30.01 17.81
CA PRO A 386 -16.91 29.54 18.14
C PRO A 386 -17.90 30.70 18.13
N SER A 387 -19.01 30.56 17.41
CA SER A 387 -20.09 31.55 17.40
C SER A 387 -21.45 30.89 17.60
N SER A 388 -22.31 31.54 18.37
CA SER A 388 -23.65 31.02 18.69
C SER A 388 -24.54 31.05 17.45
N GLY A 389 -25.11 29.90 17.05
CA GLY A 389 -26.03 29.80 15.92
C GLY A 389 -25.36 29.64 14.56
N ALA A 390 -24.04 29.41 14.50
CA ALA A 390 -23.35 29.06 13.26
C ALA A 390 -23.69 27.64 12.79
N VAL A 391 -23.62 27.44 11.48
CA VAL A 391 -23.68 26.13 10.82
C VAL A 391 -22.56 25.25 11.38
N GLU A 392 -22.89 23.99 11.71
CA GLU A 392 -21.90 23.02 12.18
C GLU A 392 -20.83 22.81 11.09
N ARG A 393 -19.56 22.97 11.48
CA ARG A 393 -18.41 22.89 10.58
C ARG A 393 -17.19 22.31 11.30
N PRO A 394 -16.19 21.79 10.56
CA PRO A 394 -14.94 21.31 11.16
C PRO A 394 -14.26 22.36 12.05
N ALA A 395 -13.68 21.90 13.17
CA ALA A 395 -12.98 22.76 14.13
C ALA A 395 -11.79 23.50 13.51
N ARG A 396 -11.21 22.94 12.45
CA ARG A 396 -10.18 23.54 11.61
C ARG A 396 -10.14 22.87 10.24
N VAL A 397 -9.62 23.58 9.25
CA VAL A 397 -9.44 23.08 7.88
C VAL A 397 -8.05 23.45 7.37
N LEU A 398 -7.34 22.51 6.76
CA LEU A 398 -6.11 22.81 6.01
C LEU A 398 -6.44 23.77 4.87
N ALA A 399 -5.93 24.99 4.94
CA ALA A 399 -6.20 26.05 3.97
C ALA A 399 -5.10 26.18 2.91
N GLY A 400 -3.89 25.74 3.23
CA GLY A 400 -2.76 25.72 2.31
C GLY A 400 -1.53 25.09 2.96
N PHE A 401 -0.54 24.72 2.14
CA PHE A 401 0.75 24.25 2.61
C PHE A 401 1.83 24.58 1.58
N ALA A 402 3.08 24.64 2.04
CA ALA A 402 4.23 24.74 1.16
C ALA A 402 5.41 23.97 1.76
N SER A 403 6.21 23.36 0.88
CA SER A 403 7.49 22.79 1.29
C SER A 403 8.63 23.74 1.02
N VAL A 404 9.59 23.81 1.94
CA VAL A 404 10.83 24.57 1.81
C VAL A 404 12.02 23.68 2.14
N ALA A 405 13.16 23.97 1.54
CA ALA A 405 14.43 23.35 1.86
C ALA A 405 15.39 24.42 2.37
N ALA A 406 16.24 24.06 3.34
CA ALA A 406 17.22 24.98 3.91
C ALA A 406 18.43 24.21 4.43
N GLY A 407 19.62 24.80 4.33
CA GLY A 407 20.83 24.31 4.98
C GLY A 407 20.84 24.54 6.50
N PRO A 408 21.80 23.98 7.24
CA PRO A 408 21.96 24.20 8.68
C PRO A 408 22.05 25.69 9.03
N GLY A 409 21.19 26.16 9.93
CA GLY A 409 21.12 27.56 10.38
C GLY A 409 20.49 28.54 9.38
N GLU A 410 20.07 28.08 8.21
CA GLU A 410 19.43 28.94 7.19
C GLU A 410 17.96 29.21 7.54
N THR A 411 17.57 30.49 7.39
CA THR A 411 16.19 30.95 7.54
C THR A 411 15.56 31.16 6.16
N VAL A 412 14.39 30.59 5.95
CA VAL A 412 13.59 30.72 4.72
C VAL A 412 12.23 31.31 5.06
N GLU A 413 11.71 32.15 4.15
CA GLU A 413 10.35 32.67 4.21
C GLU A 413 9.53 32.09 3.06
N THR A 414 8.30 31.65 3.35
CA THR A 414 7.38 31.10 2.36
C THR A 414 6.01 31.75 2.45
N ALA A 415 5.47 32.14 1.29
CA ALA A 415 4.13 32.68 1.15
C ALA A 415 3.18 31.57 0.67
N ILE A 416 2.20 31.24 1.51
CA ILE A 416 1.25 30.15 1.31
C ILE A 416 -0.10 30.74 0.96
N ALA A 417 -0.58 30.47 -0.25
CA ALA A 417 -1.93 30.87 -0.66
C ALA A 417 -2.98 30.16 0.22
N LEU A 418 -3.92 30.93 0.76
CA LEU A 418 -5.04 30.40 1.52
C LEU A 418 -6.20 30.14 0.57
N SER A 419 -6.63 28.88 0.51
CA SER A 419 -7.79 28.51 -0.29
C SER A 419 -9.03 29.23 0.23
N ARG A 420 -9.68 30.01 -0.64
CA ARG A 420 -10.98 30.65 -0.34
C ARG A 420 -12.00 29.65 0.21
N ARG A 421 -11.95 28.40 -0.28
CA ARG A 421 -12.85 27.32 0.15
C ARG A 421 -12.74 26.99 1.63
N ALA A 422 -11.60 27.27 2.27
CA ALA A 422 -11.42 27.05 3.70
C ALA A 422 -12.18 28.07 4.57
N PHE A 423 -12.71 29.13 3.98
CA PHE A 423 -13.60 30.11 4.61
C PHE A 423 -15.08 29.91 4.25
N GLU A 424 -15.41 28.91 3.43
CA GLU A 424 -16.75 28.69 2.90
C GLU A 424 -17.37 27.40 3.43
N VAL A 425 -18.70 27.38 3.47
CA VAL A 425 -19.51 26.16 3.70
C VAL A 425 -20.45 25.98 2.52
N TRP A 426 -20.78 24.73 2.20
CA TRP A 426 -21.82 24.46 1.22
C TRP A 426 -23.19 24.73 1.84
N ASP A 427 -23.95 25.64 1.23
CA ASP A 427 -25.31 26.00 1.67
C ASP A 427 -26.31 25.22 0.80
N GLU A 428 -26.90 24.16 1.37
CA GLU A 428 -27.84 23.29 0.67
C GLU A 428 -29.13 24.00 0.23
N GLU A 429 -29.55 25.06 0.94
CA GLU A 429 -30.74 25.83 0.56
C GLU A 429 -30.47 26.70 -0.67
N LYS A 430 -29.22 27.18 -0.82
CA LYS A 430 -28.80 28.01 -1.95
C LYS A 430 -28.20 27.23 -3.11
N ASP A 431 -27.84 25.95 -2.89
CA ASP A 431 -27.10 25.12 -3.85
C ASP A 431 -25.78 25.80 -4.29
N ASP A 432 -25.11 26.48 -3.36
CA ASP A 432 -23.87 27.22 -3.62
C ASP A 432 -22.99 27.33 -2.37
N TRP A 433 -21.72 27.63 -2.58
CA TRP A 433 -20.77 27.92 -1.52
C TRP A 433 -21.02 29.29 -0.92
N THR A 434 -21.23 29.32 0.40
CA THR A 434 -21.42 30.55 1.16
C THR A 434 -20.19 30.85 2.00
N PHE A 435 -19.65 32.04 1.83
CA PHE A 435 -18.55 32.57 2.64
C PHE A 435 -19.00 32.86 4.06
N VAL A 436 -18.18 32.45 5.03
CA VAL A 436 -18.47 32.63 6.46
C VAL A 436 -17.54 33.71 7.02
N PRO A 437 -18.01 34.97 7.13
CA PRO A 437 -17.22 36.03 7.75
C PRO A 437 -17.08 35.81 9.26
N GLY A 438 -16.11 36.49 9.86
CA GLY A 438 -15.86 36.51 11.29
C GLY A 438 -14.39 36.27 11.65
N ALA A 439 -14.17 35.98 12.92
CA ALA A 439 -12.85 35.74 13.48
C ALA A 439 -12.36 34.31 13.20
N TYR A 440 -11.12 34.21 12.74
CA TYR A 440 -10.40 32.96 12.51
C TYR A 440 -9.07 32.98 13.27
N GLU A 441 -8.67 31.84 13.80
CA GLU A 441 -7.30 31.59 14.20
C GLU A 441 -6.58 30.87 13.05
N VAL A 442 -5.59 31.54 12.48
CA VAL A 442 -4.68 30.98 11.48
C VAL A 442 -3.53 30.29 12.22
N ARG A 443 -3.34 29.00 11.96
CA ARG A 443 -2.33 28.17 12.64
C ARG A 443 -1.30 27.69 11.63
N ALA A 444 -0.03 28.07 11.83
CA ALA A 444 1.09 27.43 11.13
C ALA A 444 1.61 26.27 11.97
N ALA A 445 1.67 25.10 11.35
CA ALA A 445 1.92 23.85 12.04
C ALA A 445 2.90 22.97 11.26
N HIS A 446 3.57 22.09 11.98
CA HIS A 446 4.38 21.01 11.41
C HIS A 446 3.50 19.80 11.05
N SER A 447 2.51 19.52 11.89
CA SER A 447 1.43 18.55 11.69
C SER A 447 0.15 19.04 12.37
N LEU A 448 -0.98 18.39 12.16
CA LEU A 448 -2.26 18.81 12.75
C LEU A 448 -2.18 18.95 14.29
N ASP A 449 -1.47 18.06 14.98
CA ASP A 449 -1.27 18.03 16.43
C ASP A 449 -0.05 18.84 16.92
N ASP A 450 0.75 19.39 16.00
CA ASP A 450 1.96 20.16 16.31
C ASP A 450 1.88 21.60 15.75
N VAL A 451 1.02 22.39 16.38
CA VAL A 451 0.83 23.82 16.07
C VAL A 451 1.97 24.63 16.67
N ARG A 452 2.70 25.37 15.82
CA ARG A 452 3.89 26.11 16.21
C ARG A 452 3.64 27.60 16.40
N LEU A 453 2.82 28.20 15.53
CA LEU A 453 2.45 29.62 15.59
C LEU A 453 0.97 29.81 15.31
N THR A 454 0.36 30.80 15.96
CA THR A 454 -1.02 31.21 15.69
C THR A 454 -1.13 32.73 15.57
N VAL A 455 -2.06 33.19 14.73
CA VAL A 455 -2.47 34.60 14.62
C VAL A 455 -3.98 34.70 14.42
N ALA A 456 -4.59 35.74 14.96
CA ALA A 456 -6.00 36.05 14.69
C ALA A 456 -6.14 36.77 13.33
N LEU A 457 -7.19 36.42 12.59
CA LEU A 457 -7.55 37.01 11.31
C LEU A 457 -9.05 37.30 11.32
N GLU A 458 -9.41 38.56 11.15
CA GLU A 458 -10.80 38.98 10.94
C GLU A 458 -11.10 39.04 9.44
N ILE A 459 -12.26 38.53 9.07
CA ILE A 459 -12.71 38.40 7.69
C ILE A 459 -14.12 38.98 7.58
N ASP A 460 -14.30 39.93 6.66
CA ASP A 460 -15.58 40.63 6.41
C ASP A 460 -16.42 40.03 5.28
#